data_AF-A0A101Y0I6-F1
#
_entry.id   AF-A0A101Y0I6-F1
#
_cell.length_a   1.000
_cell.length_b   1.000
_cell.length_c   1.000
_cell.angle_alpha   90.00
_cell.angle_beta   90.00
_cell.angle_gamma   90.00
#
_symmetry.space_group_name_H-M   'P 1'
#
loop_
_entity.id
_entity.type
_entity.pdbx_description
1 polymer ?
#
loop_
_entity_poly.entity_id
_entity_poly.type
_entity_poly.pdbx_seq_one_letter_code
_entity_poly.pdbx_strand_id
1 'polypeptide(L)'
;MERPQVQIGTHPIETGDYIIPTKEVLRLMGSMTRIVNNRLPGMIVYGRPRIGKTWALRFAIDHLPTNFGAPLPILYANCNSYRVPSEEKFYSDLLSDFNFPFISKRNSSELRRQVVNFMLEKAEKSKLRRLVLIIDEAHRLTEAHYNWLMDIYNALVQRKISMTVISVGQEELLARRTFFLEQRKSQVIGRFMTHEHDFHGIRTWEDMQLILSGYDSPEISCYPEASGCSFSQYFFPEGYKKKERLESEAKMLFELFADLRKEHGVSAALEIPMEYFSFTIENALKKYGIHGDQHYWINKAQWREAIEMSGYVESEIYMALV
;
A
#
# COMPACT_ATOMS: atom_id res chain seq x y z
N MET A 1 20.76 24.58 -12.97
CA MET A 1 20.95 23.51 -13.96
C MET A 1 19.95 23.72 -15.09
N GLU A 2 20.33 23.39 -16.32
CA GLU A 2 19.39 23.41 -17.46
C GLU A 2 18.44 22.21 -17.39
N ARG A 3 17.21 22.41 -17.89
CA ARG A 3 16.17 21.36 -17.92
C ARG A 3 16.60 20.25 -18.91
N PRO A 4 16.55 18.97 -18.52
CA PRO A 4 16.89 17.88 -19.42
C PRO A 4 15.87 17.78 -20.57
N GLN A 5 16.35 17.41 -21.76
CA GLN A 5 15.47 17.09 -22.88
C GLN A 5 14.91 15.67 -22.71
N VAL A 6 13.59 15.59 -22.58
CA VAL A 6 12.83 14.36 -22.35
C VAL A 6 11.68 14.33 -23.34
N GLN A 7 11.40 13.14 -23.90
CA GLN A 7 10.28 12.96 -24.82
C GLN A 7 8.95 13.13 -24.08
N ILE A 8 8.02 13.86 -24.69
CA ILE A 8 6.68 14.03 -24.13
C ILE A 8 5.98 12.66 -24.04
N GLY A 9 5.38 12.37 -22.89
CA GLY A 9 4.72 11.10 -22.59
C GLY A 9 5.61 10.07 -21.91
N THR A 10 6.91 10.35 -21.71
CA THR A 10 7.85 9.40 -21.07
C THR A 10 8.28 9.83 -19.67
N HIS A 11 7.94 11.05 -19.22
CA HIS A 11 8.28 11.47 -17.87
C HIS A 11 7.48 10.65 -16.84
N PRO A 12 8.01 10.29 -15.66
CA PRO A 12 7.30 9.49 -14.66
C PRO A 12 5.91 10.04 -14.28
N ILE A 13 5.78 11.36 -14.08
CA ILE A 13 4.47 12.06 -13.91
C ILE A 13 3.47 11.84 -15.06
N GLU A 14 3.95 11.62 -16.29
CA GLU A 14 3.10 11.36 -17.45
C GLU A 14 2.71 9.89 -17.58
N THR A 15 3.62 8.98 -17.17
CA THR A 15 3.40 7.53 -17.21
C THR A 15 2.67 6.98 -15.99
N GLY A 16 2.70 7.70 -14.86
CA GLY A 16 2.23 7.23 -13.55
C GLY A 16 3.19 6.26 -12.84
N ASP A 17 4.37 6.00 -13.40
CA ASP A 17 5.35 5.05 -12.84
C ASP A 17 6.39 5.78 -11.98
N TYR A 18 6.02 6.12 -10.76
CA TYR A 18 6.92 6.72 -9.77
C TYR A 18 6.46 6.41 -8.34
N ILE A 19 7.39 6.54 -7.39
CA ILE A 19 7.14 6.31 -5.97
C ILE A 19 7.58 7.55 -5.19
N ILE A 20 6.66 8.10 -4.40
CA ILE A 20 6.97 9.13 -3.40
C ILE A 20 6.75 8.53 -2.01
N PRO A 21 7.75 8.60 -1.11
CA PRO A 21 7.63 8.06 0.23
C PRO A 21 6.57 8.82 1.04
N THR A 22 5.81 8.10 1.85
CA THR A 22 4.86 8.68 2.81
C THR A 22 5.24 8.28 4.24
N LYS A 23 4.85 9.11 5.22
CA LYS A 23 4.97 8.77 6.65
C LYS A 23 4.29 7.43 6.97
N GLU A 24 3.18 7.14 6.30
CA GLU A 24 2.40 5.93 6.59
C GLU A 24 3.12 4.65 6.15
N VAL A 25 3.84 4.68 5.02
CA VAL A 25 4.71 3.56 4.63
C VAL A 25 5.76 3.30 5.71
N LEU A 26 6.39 4.34 6.26
CA LEU A 26 7.38 4.20 7.33
C LEU A 26 6.76 3.67 8.63
N ARG A 27 5.54 4.10 8.99
CA ARG A 27 4.79 3.58 10.15
C ARG A 27 4.43 2.11 10.00
N LEU A 28 3.99 1.71 8.81
CA LEU A 28 3.72 0.31 8.51
C LEU A 28 5.01 -0.51 8.61
N MET A 29 6.12 -0.04 8.02
CA MET A 29 7.42 -0.68 8.10
C MET A 29 7.92 -0.87 9.54
N GLY A 30 7.77 0.14 10.38
CA GLY A 30 8.08 0.04 11.81
C GLY A 30 7.21 -1.00 12.53
N SER A 31 5.91 -1.03 12.20
CA SER A 31 4.97 -2.00 12.76
C SER A 31 5.30 -3.44 12.33
N MET A 32 5.54 -3.66 11.04
CA MET A 32 5.95 -4.95 10.46
C MET A 32 7.28 -5.43 11.05
N THR A 33 8.27 -4.55 11.13
CA THR A 33 9.58 -4.85 11.73
C THR A 33 9.43 -5.29 13.18
N ARG A 34 8.60 -4.59 13.97
CA ARG A 34 8.33 -4.93 15.38
C ARG A 34 7.67 -6.31 15.53
N ILE A 35 6.61 -6.60 14.76
CA ILE A 35 5.91 -7.88 14.88
C ILE A 35 6.80 -9.06 14.47
N VAL A 36 7.59 -8.91 13.41
CA VAL A 36 8.46 -9.98 12.90
C VAL A 36 9.66 -10.19 13.83
N ASN A 37 10.26 -9.12 14.37
CA ASN A 37 11.33 -9.22 15.37
C ASN A 37 10.86 -9.95 16.63
N ASN A 38 9.69 -9.59 17.14
CA ASN A 38 9.11 -10.18 18.34
C ASN A 38 8.45 -11.55 18.11
N ARG A 39 8.52 -12.09 16.89
CA ARG A 39 7.91 -13.39 16.50
C ARG A 39 6.41 -13.45 16.80
N LEU A 40 5.72 -12.33 16.63
CA LEU A 40 4.29 -12.25 16.82
C LEU A 40 3.58 -12.97 15.65
N PRO A 41 2.50 -13.70 15.92
CA PRO A 41 1.95 -14.64 14.95
C PRO A 41 1.13 -13.96 13.84
N GLY A 42 0.51 -12.81 14.11
CA GLY A 42 -0.29 -12.13 13.10
C GLY A 42 -0.55 -10.64 13.32
N MET A 43 -0.86 -9.95 12.24
CA MET A 43 -1.26 -8.55 12.20
C MET A 43 -2.32 -8.35 11.12
N ILE A 44 -3.30 -7.50 11.40
CA ILE A 44 -4.18 -6.93 10.38
C ILE A 44 -3.74 -5.51 10.03
N VAL A 45 -3.70 -5.22 8.74
CA VAL A 45 -3.53 -3.88 8.18
C VAL A 45 -4.83 -3.55 7.46
N TYR A 46 -5.52 -2.52 7.90
CA TYR A 46 -6.80 -2.12 7.32
C TYR A 46 -6.78 -0.63 7.00
N GLY A 47 -7.73 -0.22 6.17
CA GLY A 47 -7.93 1.17 5.78
C GLY A 47 -8.72 1.26 4.49
N ARG A 48 -9.14 2.47 4.13
CA ARG A 48 -9.96 2.73 2.94
C ARG A 48 -9.29 2.29 1.62
N PRO A 49 -10.06 2.04 0.55
CA PRO A 49 -9.49 1.82 -0.78
C PRO A 49 -8.59 2.99 -1.24
N ARG A 50 -7.66 2.73 -2.17
CA ARG A 50 -6.86 3.76 -2.88
C ARG A 50 -5.91 4.63 -2.03
N ILE A 51 -5.70 4.29 -0.77
CA ILE A 51 -4.74 4.98 0.11
C ILE A 51 -3.28 4.52 -0.06
N GLY A 52 -3.01 3.55 -0.95
CA GLY A 52 -1.63 3.09 -1.25
C GLY A 52 -1.16 1.84 -0.51
N LYS A 53 -2.06 1.04 0.09
CA LYS A 53 -1.70 -0.20 0.82
C LYS A 53 -0.84 -1.17 0.01
N THR A 54 -1.24 -1.48 -1.24
CA THR A 54 -0.51 -2.43 -2.09
C THR A 54 0.89 -1.93 -2.44
N TRP A 55 1.07 -0.63 -2.66
CA TRP A 55 2.40 -0.03 -2.87
C TRP A 55 3.25 -0.09 -1.60
N ALA A 56 2.67 0.18 -0.44
CA ALA A 56 3.36 0.02 0.84
C ALA A 56 3.79 -1.43 1.10
N LEU A 57 2.99 -2.42 0.68
CA LEU A 57 3.34 -3.83 0.76
C LEU A 57 4.50 -4.20 -0.16
N ARG A 58 4.53 -3.71 -1.41
CA ARG A 58 5.67 -3.91 -2.32
C ARG A 58 6.95 -3.36 -1.71
N PHE A 59 6.90 -2.12 -1.23
CA PHE A 59 8.02 -1.50 -0.52
C PHE A 59 8.47 -2.37 0.67
N ALA A 60 7.52 -2.89 1.46
CA ALA A 60 7.83 -3.74 2.59
C ALA A 60 8.43 -5.09 2.20
N ILE A 61 7.99 -5.71 1.11
CA ILE A 61 8.55 -6.99 0.63
C ILE A 61 10.04 -6.81 0.28
N ASP A 62 10.40 -5.69 -0.34
CA ASP A 62 11.76 -5.42 -0.79
C ASP A 62 12.70 -5.01 0.37
N HIS A 63 12.19 -4.24 1.34
CA HIS A 63 13.01 -3.61 2.37
C HIS A 63 12.90 -4.25 3.76
N LEU A 64 11.83 -5.00 4.06
CA LEU A 64 11.73 -5.66 5.36
C LEU A 64 12.87 -6.67 5.58
N PRO A 65 13.29 -7.49 4.60
CA PRO A 65 14.39 -8.44 4.80
C PRO A 65 15.72 -7.78 5.16
N THR A 66 15.99 -6.56 4.68
CA THR A 66 17.27 -5.86 4.94
C THR A 66 17.45 -5.48 6.41
N ASN A 67 16.37 -5.43 7.18
CA ASN A 67 16.40 -5.15 8.61
C ASN A 67 16.83 -6.37 9.45
N PHE A 68 17.02 -7.53 8.82
CA PHE A 68 17.38 -8.77 9.49
C PHE A 68 18.77 -9.23 9.04
N GLY A 69 19.64 -9.59 9.98
CA GLY A 69 20.98 -10.12 9.70
C GLY A 69 21.02 -11.51 9.07
N ALA A 70 19.89 -12.02 8.57
CA ALA A 70 19.76 -13.28 7.87
C ALA A 70 18.55 -13.24 6.92
N PRO A 71 18.52 -14.06 5.85
CA PRO A 71 17.41 -14.06 4.90
C PRO A 71 16.07 -14.30 5.59
N LEU A 72 15.10 -13.40 5.38
CA LEU A 72 13.72 -13.55 5.84
C LEU A 72 12.83 -13.87 4.63
N PRO A 73 12.31 -15.11 4.50
CA PRO A 73 11.39 -15.44 3.43
C PRO A 73 10.06 -14.73 3.65
N ILE A 74 9.66 -13.96 2.65
CA ILE A 74 8.34 -13.32 2.58
C ILE A 74 7.59 -13.98 1.42
N LEU A 75 6.44 -14.56 1.74
CA LEU A 75 5.49 -15.10 0.77
C LEU A 75 4.34 -14.12 0.64
N TYR A 76 3.92 -13.83 -0.58
CA TYR A 76 2.81 -12.94 -0.88
C TYR A 76 1.70 -13.75 -1.56
N ALA A 77 0.47 -13.53 -1.12
CA ALA A 77 -0.73 -14.11 -1.73
C ALA A 77 -1.83 -13.05 -1.82
N ASN A 78 -2.69 -13.17 -2.82
CA ASN A 78 -3.85 -12.31 -2.98
C ASN A 78 -5.13 -13.12 -2.71
N CYS A 79 -6.09 -12.56 -1.97
CA CYS A 79 -7.35 -13.24 -1.73
C CYS A 79 -8.33 -13.08 -2.90
N ASN A 80 -8.57 -14.16 -3.61
CA ASN A 80 -9.57 -14.19 -4.68
C ASN A 80 -11.01 -14.30 -4.13
N SER A 81 -11.97 -13.79 -4.90
CA SER A 81 -13.40 -13.86 -4.57
C SER A 81 -14.02 -15.13 -5.13
N TYR A 82 -14.71 -15.89 -4.25
CA TYR A 82 -15.42 -17.10 -4.62
C TYR A 82 -16.80 -17.14 -4.00
N ARG A 83 -17.80 -17.58 -4.78
CA ARG A 83 -19.17 -17.80 -4.28
C ARG A 83 -19.22 -18.86 -3.18
N VAL A 84 -18.43 -19.91 -3.30
CA VAL A 84 -18.28 -20.98 -2.30
C VAL A 84 -16.79 -21.26 -2.14
N PRO A 85 -16.22 -21.07 -0.94
CA PRO A 85 -14.82 -21.39 -0.69
C PRO A 85 -14.63 -22.91 -0.69
N SER A 86 -13.47 -23.37 -1.16
CA SER A 86 -13.08 -24.79 -1.13
C SER A 86 -11.60 -24.91 -0.83
N GLU A 87 -11.21 -25.92 -0.05
CA GLU A 87 -9.80 -26.20 0.28
C GLU A 87 -8.91 -26.29 -0.96
N GLU A 88 -9.38 -26.99 -2.00
CA GLU A 88 -8.61 -27.19 -3.23
C GLU A 88 -8.25 -25.85 -3.89
N LYS A 89 -9.22 -24.95 -4.05
CA LYS A 89 -8.99 -23.61 -4.60
C LYS A 89 -8.07 -22.80 -3.69
N PHE A 90 -8.32 -22.81 -2.38
CA PHE A 90 -7.51 -22.05 -1.44
C PHE A 90 -6.02 -22.44 -1.51
N TYR A 91 -5.71 -23.74 -1.47
CA TYR A 91 -4.32 -24.19 -1.57
C TYR A 91 -3.74 -24.02 -2.97
N SER A 92 -4.54 -24.19 -4.03
CA SER A 92 -4.10 -23.95 -5.41
C SER A 92 -3.75 -22.49 -5.65
N ASP A 93 -4.56 -21.56 -5.16
CA ASP A 93 -4.31 -20.12 -5.26
C ASP A 93 -3.02 -19.74 -4.54
N LEU A 94 -2.83 -20.21 -3.30
CA LEU A 94 -1.58 -20.00 -2.57
C LEU A 94 -0.37 -20.51 -3.36
N LEU A 95 -0.43 -21.72 -3.91
CA LEU A 95 0.67 -22.27 -4.71
C LEU A 95 0.93 -21.47 -5.98
N SER A 96 -0.13 -20.98 -6.63
CA SER A 96 -0.03 -20.11 -7.80
C SER A 96 0.66 -18.79 -7.45
N ASP A 97 0.22 -18.12 -6.38
CA ASP A 97 0.80 -16.85 -5.93
C ASP A 97 2.25 -17.00 -5.46
N PHE A 98 2.61 -18.16 -4.91
CA PHE A 98 3.98 -18.50 -4.53
C PHE A 98 4.87 -18.87 -5.72
N ASN A 99 4.34 -18.83 -6.95
CA ASN A 99 5.00 -19.27 -8.18
C ASN A 99 5.53 -20.72 -8.05
N PHE A 100 4.74 -21.62 -7.46
CA PHE A 100 5.11 -23.02 -7.33
C PHE A 100 5.06 -23.73 -8.70
N PRO A 101 6.12 -24.45 -9.12
CA PRO A 101 6.25 -24.91 -10.51
C PRO A 101 5.26 -26.00 -10.91
N PHE A 102 4.77 -26.82 -9.97
CA PHE A 102 3.92 -27.98 -10.27
C PHE A 102 2.76 -28.12 -9.28
N ILE A 103 1.59 -27.63 -9.64
CA ILE A 103 0.39 -27.74 -8.80
C ILE A 103 -0.29 -29.10 -9.02
N SER A 104 -0.49 -29.87 -7.94
CA SER A 104 -1.14 -31.18 -8.00
C SER A 104 -2.61 -31.08 -8.43
N LYS A 105 -3.13 -32.09 -9.15
CA LYS A 105 -4.53 -32.09 -9.60
C LYS A 105 -5.46 -32.69 -8.53
N ARG A 106 -6.47 -31.91 -8.11
CA ARG A 106 -7.72 -32.35 -7.44
C ARG A 106 -7.56 -33.27 -6.22
N ASN A 107 -6.68 -32.90 -5.30
CA ASN A 107 -6.63 -33.49 -3.95
C ASN A 107 -6.20 -32.42 -2.94
N SER A 108 -7.12 -31.98 -2.08
CA SER A 108 -6.84 -30.93 -1.09
C SER A 108 -5.72 -31.28 -0.11
N SER A 109 -5.61 -32.55 0.28
CA SER A 109 -4.55 -33.01 1.19
C SER A 109 -3.17 -32.94 0.53
N GLU A 110 -3.09 -33.26 -0.76
CA GLU A 110 -1.84 -33.14 -1.52
C GLU A 110 -1.43 -31.68 -1.71
N LEU A 111 -2.39 -30.81 -2.08
CA LEU A 111 -2.16 -29.38 -2.23
C LEU A 111 -1.70 -28.74 -0.91
N ARG A 112 -2.36 -29.09 0.20
CA ARG A 112 -1.93 -28.66 1.54
C ARG A 112 -0.50 -29.10 1.84
N ARG A 113 -0.15 -30.35 1.51
CA ARG A 113 1.21 -30.87 1.68
C ARG A 113 2.22 -30.10 0.83
N GLN A 114 1.89 -29.75 -0.41
CA GLN A 114 2.74 -28.92 -1.26
C GLN A 114 2.97 -27.54 -0.65
N VAL A 115 1.91 -26.87 -0.17
CA VAL A 115 2.02 -25.56 0.51
C VAL A 115 2.93 -25.65 1.73
N VAL A 116 2.69 -26.62 2.61
CA VAL A 116 3.49 -26.79 3.84
C VAL A 116 4.94 -27.08 3.49
N ASN A 117 5.22 -28.03 2.60
CA ASN A 117 6.60 -28.39 2.22
C ASN A 117 7.35 -27.21 1.60
N PHE A 118 6.68 -26.42 0.76
CA PHE A 118 7.27 -25.23 0.17
C PHE A 118 7.62 -24.18 1.24
N MET A 119 6.70 -23.91 2.18
CA MET A 119 6.96 -22.99 3.29
C MET A 119 8.09 -23.48 4.21
N LEU A 120 8.15 -24.79 4.48
CA LEU A 120 9.23 -25.41 5.25
C LEU A 120 10.59 -25.19 4.57
N GLU A 121 10.69 -25.49 3.27
CA GLU A 121 11.92 -25.33 2.50
C GLU A 121 12.42 -23.87 2.53
N LYS A 122 11.51 -22.90 2.35
CA LYS A 122 11.84 -21.47 2.41
C LYS A 122 12.33 -21.07 3.81
N ALA A 123 11.64 -21.49 4.86
CA ALA A 123 11.99 -21.17 6.24
C ALA A 123 13.29 -21.83 6.73
N GLU A 124 13.66 -23.00 6.19
CA GLU A 124 14.91 -23.68 6.54
C GLU A 124 16.14 -23.03 5.89
N LYS A 125 16.01 -22.51 4.66
CA LYS A 125 17.05 -21.71 4.00
C LYS A 125 17.43 -20.45 4.78
N SER A 126 16.51 -19.94 5.59
CA SER A 126 16.62 -18.68 6.32
C SER A 126 17.53 -18.72 7.57
N LYS A 127 17.94 -19.89 8.08
CA LYS A 127 18.57 -20.11 9.42
C LYS A 127 17.75 -19.61 10.62
N LEU A 128 16.90 -18.60 10.46
CA LEU A 128 16.03 -18.02 11.49
C LEU A 128 14.86 -18.94 11.83
N ARG A 129 14.53 -19.91 10.96
CA ARG A 129 13.32 -20.75 11.03
C ARG A 129 12.05 -19.89 11.12
N ARG A 130 12.02 -18.81 10.34
CA ARG A 130 10.92 -17.84 10.28
C ARG A 130 10.45 -17.70 8.84
N LEU A 131 9.17 -17.37 8.69
CA LEU A 131 8.63 -16.88 7.43
C LEU A 131 7.52 -15.87 7.69
N VAL A 132 7.36 -14.92 6.77
CA VAL A 132 6.25 -13.99 6.75
C VAL A 132 5.32 -14.37 5.60
N LEU A 133 4.03 -14.44 5.87
CA LEU A 133 2.99 -14.58 4.85
C LEU A 133 2.18 -13.29 4.81
N ILE A 134 2.24 -12.57 3.70
CA ILE A 134 1.41 -11.41 3.44
C ILE A 134 0.21 -11.88 2.61
N ILE A 135 -1.01 -11.57 3.06
CA ILE A 135 -2.24 -11.85 2.33
C ILE A 135 -2.91 -10.51 2.03
N ASP A 136 -2.93 -10.11 0.76
CA ASP A 136 -3.65 -8.92 0.29
C ASP A 136 -5.14 -9.24 0.06
N GLU A 137 -5.99 -8.21 0.04
CA GLU A 137 -7.45 -8.35 -0.05
C GLU A 137 -8.07 -9.27 1.03
N ALA A 138 -7.43 -9.39 2.20
CA ALA A 138 -7.76 -10.34 3.27
C ALA A 138 -9.15 -10.12 3.91
N HIS A 139 -9.81 -8.98 3.66
CA HIS A 139 -11.20 -8.77 4.03
C HIS A 139 -12.16 -9.79 3.37
N ARG A 140 -11.73 -10.43 2.28
CA ARG A 140 -12.44 -11.51 1.59
C ARG A 140 -12.26 -12.88 2.26
N LEU A 141 -11.35 -13.01 3.24
CA LEU A 141 -11.18 -14.26 3.96
C LEU A 141 -12.42 -14.59 4.79
N THR A 142 -12.82 -15.86 4.72
CA THR A 142 -13.94 -16.41 5.48
C THR A 142 -13.38 -17.18 6.68
N GLU A 143 -14.25 -17.56 7.62
CA GLU A 143 -13.84 -18.43 8.73
C GLU A 143 -13.25 -19.77 8.22
N ALA A 144 -13.77 -20.31 7.11
CA ALA A 144 -13.23 -21.51 6.48
C ALA A 144 -11.77 -21.31 6.02
N HIS A 145 -11.46 -20.18 5.37
CA HIS A 145 -10.08 -19.85 4.97
C HIS A 145 -9.13 -19.77 6.18
N TYR A 146 -9.57 -19.16 7.29
CA TYR A 146 -8.76 -19.11 8.51
C TYR A 146 -8.54 -20.49 9.14
N ASN A 147 -9.52 -21.39 9.08
CA ASN A 147 -9.37 -22.76 9.55
C ASN A 147 -8.33 -23.53 8.71
N TRP A 148 -8.36 -23.39 7.38
CA TRP A 148 -7.37 -24.02 6.50
C TRP A 148 -5.96 -23.44 6.68
N LEU A 149 -5.86 -22.14 6.95
CA LEU A 149 -4.59 -21.49 7.28
C LEU A 149 -4.07 -21.94 8.66
N MET A 150 -4.97 -22.25 9.60
CA MET A 150 -4.62 -22.79 10.91
C MET A 150 -3.97 -24.17 10.81
N ASP A 151 -4.43 -25.02 9.89
CA ASP A 151 -3.79 -26.31 9.61
C ASP A 151 -2.35 -26.15 9.12
N ILE A 152 -2.12 -25.21 8.21
CA ILE A 152 -0.77 -24.86 7.73
C ILE A 152 0.08 -24.35 8.91
N TYR A 153 -0.45 -23.41 9.69
CA TYR A 153 0.23 -22.84 10.86
C TYR A 153 0.66 -23.93 11.84
N ASN A 154 -0.25 -24.85 12.18
CA ASN A 154 0.02 -25.95 13.11
C ASN A 154 1.11 -26.90 12.58
N ALA A 155 1.10 -27.21 11.28
CA ALA A 155 2.13 -28.04 10.65
C ALA A 155 3.53 -27.40 10.72
N LEU A 156 3.62 -26.09 10.54
CA LEU A 156 4.88 -25.34 10.66
C LEU A 156 5.39 -25.29 12.11
N VAL A 157 4.48 -25.08 13.08
CA VAL A 157 4.84 -25.08 14.50
C VAL A 157 5.39 -26.43 14.95
N GLN A 158 4.81 -27.54 14.49
CA GLN A 158 5.35 -28.90 14.76
C GLN A 158 6.80 -29.07 14.27
N ARG A 159 7.18 -28.34 13.22
CA ARG A 159 8.53 -28.29 12.68
C ARG A 159 9.37 -27.16 13.28
N LYS A 160 8.94 -26.52 14.37
CA LYS A 160 9.65 -25.40 15.03
C LYS A 160 9.93 -24.25 14.06
N ILE A 161 8.99 -23.95 13.18
CA ILE A 161 9.03 -22.80 12.29
C ILE A 161 7.97 -21.79 12.75
N SER A 162 8.39 -20.54 12.87
CA SER A 162 7.53 -19.43 13.26
C SER A 162 7.01 -18.73 12.01
N MET A 163 5.70 -18.73 11.80
CA MET A 163 5.04 -17.97 10.74
C MET A 163 4.38 -16.71 11.32
N THR A 164 4.65 -15.57 10.70
CA THR A 164 3.92 -14.31 10.95
C THR A 164 3.01 -14.02 9.77
N VAL A 165 1.70 -13.91 10.00
CA VAL A 165 0.71 -13.62 8.96
C VAL A 165 0.32 -12.14 9.00
N ILE A 166 0.48 -11.44 7.89
CA ILE A 166 0.10 -10.03 7.74
C ILE A 166 -1.08 -9.99 6.78
N SER A 167 -2.28 -9.84 7.31
CA SER A 167 -3.51 -9.75 6.54
C SER A 167 -3.77 -8.28 6.21
N VAL A 168 -3.84 -7.93 4.93
CA VAL A 168 -4.07 -6.56 4.47
C VAL A 168 -5.42 -6.47 3.77
N GLY A 169 -6.22 -5.47 4.11
CA GLY A 169 -7.55 -5.35 3.55
C GLY A 169 -8.20 -3.99 3.79
N GLN A 170 -9.52 -3.97 3.61
CA GLN A 170 -10.38 -2.83 3.86
C GLN A 170 -10.94 -2.86 5.29
N GLU A 171 -11.79 -1.90 5.67
CA GLU A 171 -12.37 -1.80 7.02
C GLU A 171 -13.17 -3.05 7.44
N GLU A 172 -13.68 -3.81 6.47
CA GLU A 172 -14.36 -5.08 6.69
C GLU A 172 -13.43 -6.13 7.33
N LEU A 173 -12.11 -6.00 7.19
CA LEU A 173 -11.15 -6.83 7.91
C LEU A 173 -11.14 -6.52 9.41
N LEU A 174 -11.27 -5.24 9.80
CA LEU A 174 -11.42 -4.86 11.20
C LEU A 174 -12.77 -5.35 11.73
N ALA A 175 -13.85 -5.15 10.98
CA ALA A 175 -15.17 -5.66 11.34
C ALA A 175 -15.16 -7.19 11.53
N ARG A 176 -14.45 -7.93 10.66
CA ARG A 176 -14.26 -9.38 10.79
C ARG A 176 -13.54 -9.75 12.08
N ARG A 177 -12.51 -9.00 12.46
CA ARG A 177 -11.80 -9.21 13.72
C ARG A 177 -12.72 -8.99 14.92
N THR A 178 -13.50 -7.92 14.92
CA THR A 178 -14.49 -7.63 15.97
C THR A 178 -15.51 -8.76 16.09
N PHE A 179 -16.05 -9.24 14.95
CA PHE A 179 -16.94 -10.39 14.93
C PHE A 179 -16.30 -11.64 15.55
N PHE A 180 -15.04 -11.96 15.22
CA PHE A 180 -14.35 -13.11 15.82
C PHE A 180 -14.10 -12.95 17.32
N LEU A 181 -13.89 -11.73 17.82
CA LEU A 181 -13.77 -11.45 19.26
C LEU A 181 -15.08 -11.74 19.99
N GLU A 182 -16.20 -11.23 19.46
CA GLU A 182 -17.54 -11.45 20.00
C GLU A 182 -17.91 -12.94 20.03
N GLN A 183 -17.56 -13.68 18.96
CA GLN A 183 -17.76 -15.12 18.85
C GLN A 183 -16.71 -15.95 19.62
N ARG A 184 -15.82 -15.30 20.38
CA ARG A 184 -14.76 -15.93 21.18
C ARG A 184 -13.88 -16.90 20.38
N LYS A 185 -13.62 -16.59 19.11
CA LYS A 185 -12.75 -17.38 18.21
C LYS A 185 -11.27 -17.11 18.49
N SER A 186 -10.86 -17.29 19.74
CA SER A 186 -9.52 -16.97 20.24
C SER A 186 -8.40 -17.68 19.46
N GLN A 187 -8.68 -18.86 18.90
CA GLN A 187 -7.75 -19.61 18.07
C GLN A 187 -7.39 -18.93 16.75
N VAL A 188 -8.30 -18.16 16.16
CA VAL A 188 -8.07 -17.39 14.92
C VAL A 188 -7.35 -16.09 15.26
N ILE A 189 -7.87 -15.36 16.24
CA ILE A 189 -7.34 -14.06 16.66
C ILE A 189 -5.90 -14.20 17.13
N GLY A 190 -5.64 -15.18 18.01
CA GLY A 190 -4.33 -15.44 18.59
C GLY A 190 -3.26 -15.82 17.56
N ARG A 191 -3.65 -16.24 16.35
CA ARG A 191 -2.72 -16.62 15.28
C ARG A 191 -2.60 -15.58 14.17
N PHE A 192 -3.68 -14.87 13.85
CA PHE A 192 -3.73 -14.07 12.61
C PHE A 192 -4.04 -12.59 12.83
N MET A 193 -4.57 -12.21 14.00
CA MET A 193 -5.13 -10.86 14.22
C MET A 193 -4.74 -10.26 15.58
N THR A 194 -3.56 -10.61 16.10
CA THR A 194 -3.12 -10.15 17.42
C THR A 194 -2.73 -8.67 17.45
N HIS A 195 -2.36 -8.12 16.30
CA HIS A 195 -1.99 -6.71 16.15
C HIS A 195 -2.84 -6.04 15.08
N GLU A 196 -3.03 -4.74 15.24
CA GLU A 196 -3.79 -3.90 14.34
C GLU A 196 -2.90 -2.77 13.84
N HIS A 197 -3.08 -2.41 12.58
CA HIS A 197 -2.48 -1.26 11.96
C HIS A 197 -3.51 -0.55 11.08
N ASP A 198 -3.99 0.59 11.55
CA ASP A 198 -4.79 1.55 10.76
C ASP A 198 -3.87 2.25 9.77
N PHE A 199 -3.90 1.79 8.52
CA PHE A 199 -3.21 2.40 7.40
C PHE A 199 -4.13 3.45 6.79
N HIS A 200 -3.66 4.67 6.63
CA HIS A 200 -4.50 5.78 6.20
C HIS A 200 -3.86 6.65 5.13
N GLY A 201 -4.71 7.39 4.42
CA GLY A 201 -4.30 8.46 3.51
C GLY A 201 -3.76 9.70 4.24
N ILE A 202 -3.83 10.84 3.57
CA ILE A 202 -3.35 12.13 4.11
C ILE A 202 -4.41 12.68 5.07
N ARG A 203 -4.06 12.84 6.36
CA ARG A 203 -4.96 13.36 7.40
C ARG A 203 -4.57 14.75 7.90
N THR A 204 -3.35 15.20 7.61
CA THR A 204 -2.83 16.50 8.05
C THR A 204 -2.12 17.23 6.90
N TRP A 205 -2.01 18.56 7.00
CA TRP A 205 -1.27 19.33 6.00
C TRP A 205 0.23 19.04 6.07
N GLU A 206 0.77 18.62 7.24
CA GLU A 206 2.15 18.19 7.41
C GLU A 206 2.45 16.84 6.73
N ASP A 207 1.44 15.97 6.59
CA ASP A 207 1.58 14.75 5.79
C ASP A 207 1.67 15.10 4.30
N MET A 208 0.80 16.01 3.85
CA MET A 208 0.82 16.52 2.48
C MET A 208 2.15 17.22 2.16
N GLN A 209 2.63 18.07 3.07
CA GLN A 209 3.89 18.79 2.88
C GLN A 209 5.07 17.86 2.66
N LEU A 210 5.18 16.78 3.44
CA LEU A 210 6.26 15.80 3.27
C LEU A 210 6.18 15.10 1.92
N ILE A 211 4.98 14.77 1.46
CA ILE A 211 4.81 14.12 0.15
C ILE A 211 5.19 15.09 -0.96
N LEU A 212 4.75 16.35 -0.87
CA LEU A 212 5.06 17.40 -1.85
C LEU A 212 6.56 17.71 -1.91
N SER A 213 7.27 17.71 -0.77
CA SER A 213 8.73 17.89 -0.76
C SER A 213 9.47 16.77 -1.48
N GLY A 214 8.87 15.57 -1.57
CA GLY A 214 9.36 14.47 -2.41
C GLY A 214 9.41 14.81 -3.89
N TYR A 215 8.43 15.58 -4.40
CA TYR A 215 8.41 16.06 -5.79
C TYR A 215 9.41 17.21 -6.04
N ASP A 216 9.78 17.92 -4.99
CA ASP A 216 10.75 19.01 -5.03
C ASP A 216 12.20 18.52 -4.92
N SER A 217 12.44 17.36 -4.28
CA SER A 217 13.77 16.84 -4.01
C SER A 217 14.32 15.97 -5.15
N PRO A 218 15.47 16.32 -5.76
CA PRO A 218 16.12 15.51 -6.78
C PRO A 218 16.75 14.22 -6.22
N GLU A 219 16.80 14.05 -4.90
CA GLU A 219 17.24 12.81 -4.25
C GLU A 219 16.11 11.78 -4.19
N ILE A 220 14.85 12.24 -4.23
CA ILE A 220 13.64 11.40 -4.11
C ILE A 220 12.99 11.21 -5.47
N SER A 221 12.79 12.29 -6.20
CA SER A 221 12.18 12.27 -7.54
C SER A 221 13.11 12.96 -8.51
N CYS A 222 13.62 12.23 -9.50
CA CYS A 222 14.58 12.76 -10.45
C CYS A 222 14.38 12.11 -11.81
N TYR A 223 14.29 12.91 -12.85
CA TYR A 223 14.19 12.38 -14.20
C TYR A 223 14.85 13.28 -15.26
N PRO A 224 15.70 12.74 -16.15
CA PRO A 224 16.23 11.36 -16.15
C PRO A 224 16.95 10.99 -14.84
N GLU A 225 17.08 9.70 -14.55
CA GLU A 225 17.75 9.24 -13.33
C GLU A 225 19.15 9.88 -13.18
N ALA A 226 19.49 10.26 -11.95
CA ALA A 226 20.74 10.96 -11.61
C ALA A 226 20.99 12.30 -12.33
N SER A 227 19.98 12.88 -13.01
CA SER A 227 20.10 14.20 -13.66
C SER A 227 20.18 15.38 -12.67
N GLY A 228 19.78 15.16 -11.42
CA GLY A 228 19.63 16.22 -10.41
C GLY A 228 18.43 17.14 -10.68
N CYS A 229 17.55 16.82 -11.64
CA CYS A 229 16.36 17.58 -11.95
C CYS A 229 15.13 16.95 -11.29
N SER A 230 14.60 17.60 -10.25
CA SER A 230 13.39 17.14 -9.58
C SER A 230 12.15 17.29 -10.47
N PHE A 231 11.06 16.61 -10.10
CA PHE A 231 9.83 16.68 -10.88
C PHE A 231 9.27 18.11 -10.94
N SER A 232 9.21 18.82 -9.81
CA SER A 232 8.72 20.21 -9.81
C SER A 232 9.66 21.14 -10.61
N GLN A 233 10.97 20.95 -10.51
CA GLN A 233 11.95 21.67 -11.32
C GLN A 233 11.79 21.41 -12.82
N TYR A 234 11.49 20.18 -13.21
CA TYR A 234 11.32 19.79 -14.60
C TYR A 234 10.10 20.46 -15.25
N PHE A 235 8.96 20.47 -14.56
CA PHE A 235 7.70 21.01 -15.07
C PHE A 235 7.58 22.53 -14.92
N PHE A 236 8.20 23.12 -13.90
CA PHE A 236 8.14 24.56 -13.61
C PHE A 236 9.54 25.16 -13.38
N PRO A 237 10.41 25.17 -14.41
CA PRO A 237 11.82 25.56 -14.24
C PRO A 237 12.00 27.00 -13.76
N GLU A 238 11.17 27.93 -14.23
CA GLU A 238 11.27 29.36 -13.85
C GLU A 238 10.79 29.60 -12.41
N GLY A 239 9.63 29.07 -12.02
CA GLY A 239 9.14 29.11 -10.64
C GLY A 239 10.13 28.46 -9.67
N TYR A 240 10.65 27.28 -10.01
CA TYR A 240 11.61 26.57 -9.17
C TYR A 240 12.92 27.35 -8.98
N LYS A 241 13.44 28.02 -10.03
CA LYS A 241 14.61 28.92 -9.93
C LYS A 241 14.36 30.11 -9.01
N LYS A 242 13.11 30.60 -8.94
CA LYS A 242 12.66 31.66 -8.05
C LYS A 242 12.28 31.18 -6.64
N LYS A 243 12.60 29.91 -6.32
CA LYS A 243 12.38 29.26 -5.02
C LYS A 243 10.93 28.88 -4.73
N GLU A 244 10.06 28.84 -5.74
CA GLU A 244 8.75 28.21 -5.59
C GLU A 244 8.92 26.70 -5.38
N ARG A 245 8.13 26.12 -4.48
CA ARG A 245 8.19 24.69 -4.11
C ARG A 245 6.79 24.17 -3.87
N LEU A 246 6.52 22.95 -4.32
CA LEU A 246 5.23 22.31 -4.08
C LEU A 246 4.98 22.14 -2.58
N GLU A 247 6.01 21.86 -1.78
CA GLU A 247 5.89 21.75 -0.31
C GLU A 247 5.31 23.01 0.36
N SER A 248 5.47 24.19 -0.27
CA SER A 248 4.95 25.45 0.25
C SER A 248 3.43 25.60 0.01
N GLU A 249 2.88 24.87 -0.96
CA GLU A 249 1.46 24.86 -1.29
C GLU A 249 0.62 23.96 -0.37
N ALA A 250 1.28 23.11 0.44
CA ALA A 250 0.64 22.03 1.19
C ALA A 250 -0.57 22.47 2.02
N LYS A 251 -0.45 23.58 2.77
CA LYS A 251 -1.53 24.07 3.62
C LYS A 251 -2.73 24.53 2.81
N MET A 252 -2.49 25.34 1.77
CA MET A 252 -3.54 25.86 0.89
C MET A 252 -4.22 24.72 0.11
N LEU A 253 -3.44 23.78 -0.39
CA LEU A 253 -3.96 22.62 -1.11
C LEU A 253 -4.79 21.71 -0.20
N PHE A 254 -4.33 21.46 1.04
CA PHE A 254 -5.08 20.70 2.03
C PHE A 254 -6.41 21.38 2.40
N GLU A 255 -6.42 22.71 2.54
CA GLU A 255 -7.63 23.50 2.73
C GLU A 255 -8.58 23.40 1.53
N LEU A 256 -8.07 23.42 0.28
CA LEU A 256 -8.90 23.22 -0.92
C LEU A 256 -9.60 21.86 -0.94
N PHE A 257 -8.90 20.78 -0.60
CA PHE A 257 -9.51 19.45 -0.46
C PHE A 257 -10.62 19.45 0.60
N ALA A 258 -10.39 20.14 1.73
CA ALA A 258 -11.38 20.25 2.80
C ALA A 258 -12.62 21.06 2.37
N ASP A 259 -12.42 22.17 1.66
CA ASP A 259 -13.48 23.06 1.20
C ASP A 259 -14.37 22.38 0.15
N LEU A 260 -13.76 21.70 -0.84
CA LEU A 260 -14.50 20.95 -1.86
C LEU A 260 -15.42 19.88 -1.25
N ARG A 261 -14.99 19.18 -0.21
CA ARG A 261 -15.85 18.22 0.50
C ARG A 261 -17.04 18.89 1.18
N LYS A 262 -16.83 20.03 1.83
CA LYS A 262 -17.89 20.79 2.50
C LYS A 262 -18.93 21.31 1.52
N GLU A 263 -18.47 21.83 0.37
CA GLU A 263 -19.35 22.32 -0.69
C GLU A 263 -20.28 21.22 -1.24
N HIS A 264 -19.81 19.96 -1.24
CA HIS A 264 -20.58 18.79 -1.64
C HIS A 264 -21.24 18.03 -0.48
N GLY A 265 -21.31 18.63 0.72
CA GLY A 265 -22.04 18.08 1.87
C GLY A 265 -21.37 16.89 2.57
N VAL A 266 -20.10 16.61 2.30
CA VAL A 266 -19.34 15.52 2.93
C VAL A 266 -18.76 15.99 4.27
N SER A 267 -19.31 15.51 5.38
CA SER A 267 -18.96 15.93 6.75
C SER A 267 -18.01 14.97 7.49
N ALA A 268 -17.67 13.83 6.88
CA ALA A 268 -16.76 12.85 7.47
C ALA A 268 -15.36 13.44 7.74
N ALA A 269 -14.60 12.84 8.66
CA ALA A 269 -13.21 13.22 8.92
C ALA A 269 -12.40 13.24 7.61
N LEU A 270 -11.52 14.24 7.47
CA LEU A 270 -10.71 14.41 6.27
C LEU A 270 -9.60 13.37 6.22
N GLU A 271 -9.67 12.54 5.19
CA GLU A 271 -8.62 11.61 4.82
C GLU A 271 -8.57 11.59 3.29
N ILE A 272 -7.50 12.09 2.71
CA ILE A 272 -7.34 12.16 1.25
C ILE A 272 -6.65 10.88 0.78
N PRO A 273 -7.29 10.04 -0.04
CA PRO A 273 -6.65 8.86 -0.61
C PRO A 273 -5.49 9.25 -1.51
N MET A 274 -4.40 8.48 -1.41
CA MET A 274 -3.16 8.74 -2.16
C MET A 274 -3.35 8.76 -3.67
N GLU A 275 -4.25 7.94 -4.23
CA GLU A 275 -4.54 7.92 -5.67
C GLU A 275 -5.04 9.29 -6.17
N TYR A 276 -6.06 9.84 -5.52
CA TYR A 276 -6.62 11.14 -5.90
C TYR A 276 -5.66 12.29 -5.65
N PHE A 277 -4.86 12.19 -4.59
CA PHE A 277 -3.80 13.16 -4.34
C PHE A 277 -2.75 13.12 -5.45
N SER A 278 -2.22 11.94 -5.81
CA SER A 278 -1.25 11.80 -6.91
C SER A 278 -1.82 12.31 -8.23
N PHE A 279 -3.06 11.94 -8.58
CA PHE A 279 -3.72 12.46 -9.78
C PHE A 279 -3.88 13.97 -9.78
N THR A 280 -4.16 14.59 -8.63
CA THR A 280 -4.20 16.06 -8.51
C THR A 280 -2.85 16.67 -8.87
N ILE A 281 -1.76 16.14 -8.32
CA ILE A 281 -0.41 16.64 -8.58
C ILE A 281 -0.03 16.43 -10.05
N GLU A 282 -0.27 15.23 -10.57
CA GLU A 282 -0.05 14.90 -11.96
C GLU A 282 -0.84 15.81 -12.91
N ASN A 283 -2.12 16.02 -12.67
CA ASN A 283 -2.97 16.88 -13.48
C ASN A 283 -2.44 18.32 -13.50
N ALA A 284 -2.03 18.84 -12.34
CA ALA A 284 -1.49 20.19 -12.25
C ALA A 284 -0.14 20.34 -12.99
N LEU A 285 0.77 19.38 -12.81
CA LEU A 285 2.08 19.36 -13.48
C LEU A 285 1.95 19.21 -15.00
N LYS A 286 1.11 18.28 -15.46
CA LYS A 286 0.87 18.03 -16.89
C LYS A 286 0.18 19.21 -17.57
N LYS A 287 -0.87 19.75 -16.95
CA LYS A 287 -1.70 20.79 -17.56
C LYS A 287 -1.05 22.17 -17.50
N TYR A 288 -0.49 22.57 -16.37
CA TYR A 288 0.02 23.93 -16.20
C TYR A 288 1.53 24.04 -16.35
N GLY A 289 2.25 22.93 -16.33
CA GLY A 289 3.69 22.91 -16.54
C GLY A 289 4.09 23.11 -17.99
N ILE A 290 5.38 22.92 -18.23
CA ILE A 290 6.08 23.14 -19.50
C ILE A 290 5.53 22.36 -20.72
N HIS A 291 4.80 21.25 -20.52
CA HIS A 291 4.19 20.47 -21.61
C HIS A 291 2.72 20.84 -21.87
N GLY A 292 2.12 21.70 -21.04
CA GLY A 292 0.76 22.20 -21.20
C GLY A 292 0.74 23.72 -21.40
N ASP A 293 0.07 24.44 -20.51
CA ASP A 293 -0.19 25.87 -20.59
C ASP A 293 1.04 26.75 -20.23
N GLN A 294 2.14 26.14 -19.77
CA GLN A 294 3.43 26.80 -19.48
C GLN A 294 3.33 27.97 -18.49
N HIS A 295 2.54 27.80 -17.43
CA HIS A 295 2.47 28.79 -16.35
C HIS A 295 3.79 28.91 -15.59
N TYR A 296 4.05 30.09 -15.03
CA TYR A 296 5.18 30.33 -14.13
C TYR A 296 5.13 29.41 -12.90
N TRP A 297 3.95 29.29 -12.29
CA TRP A 297 3.64 28.44 -11.15
C TRP A 297 2.12 28.19 -11.08
N ILE A 298 1.70 27.26 -10.20
CA ILE A 298 0.30 26.87 -10.04
C ILE A 298 -0.39 27.78 -9.02
N ASN A 299 -1.52 28.38 -9.39
CA ASN A 299 -2.32 29.21 -8.49
C ASN A 299 -3.50 28.43 -7.87
N LYS A 300 -4.20 29.05 -6.91
CA LYS A 300 -5.32 28.42 -6.17
C LYS A 300 -6.44 27.90 -7.08
N ALA A 301 -6.82 28.62 -8.14
CA ALA A 301 -7.88 28.21 -9.05
C ALA A 301 -7.47 26.99 -9.88
N GLN A 302 -6.21 26.97 -10.32
CA GLN A 302 -5.62 25.84 -11.06
C GLN A 302 -5.49 24.58 -10.20
N TRP A 303 -5.12 24.73 -8.92
CA TRP A 303 -5.12 23.62 -7.98
C TRP A 303 -6.51 23.04 -7.76
N ARG A 304 -7.52 23.91 -7.60
CA ARG A 304 -8.91 23.49 -7.47
C ARG A 304 -9.36 22.68 -8.68
N GLU A 305 -9.10 23.17 -9.89
CA GLU A 305 -9.41 22.45 -11.13
C GLU A 305 -8.68 21.10 -11.21
N ALA A 306 -7.40 21.04 -10.79
CA ALA A 306 -6.64 19.79 -10.77
C ALA A 306 -7.22 18.75 -9.81
N ILE A 307 -7.78 19.18 -8.67
CA ILE A 307 -8.50 18.31 -7.73
C ILE A 307 -9.79 17.80 -8.37
N GLU A 308 -10.58 18.66 -9.00
CA GLU A 308 -11.83 18.27 -9.68
C GLU A 308 -11.53 17.25 -10.79
N MET A 309 -10.48 17.46 -11.58
CA MET A 309 -10.03 16.51 -12.61
C MET A 309 -9.57 15.15 -12.06
N SER A 310 -9.22 15.05 -10.78
CA SER A 310 -8.78 13.79 -10.17
C SER A 310 -9.93 12.81 -9.90
N GLY A 311 -11.19 13.28 -9.95
CA GLY A 311 -12.36 12.49 -9.56
C GLY A 311 -12.53 12.32 -8.03
N TYR A 312 -11.77 13.11 -7.24
CA TYR A 312 -11.82 13.05 -5.77
C TYR A 312 -13.22 13.29 -5.21
N VAL A 313 -13.89 14.33 -5.71
CA VAL A 313 -15.18 14.78 -5.18
C VAL A 313 -16.26 13.73 -5.41
N GLU A 314 -16.35 13.18 -6.63
CA GLU A 314 -17.27 12.10 -6.99
C GLU A 314 -17.04 10.87 -6.12
N SER A 315 -15.78 10.53 -5.85
CA SER A 315 -15.43 9.42 -4.98
C SER A 315 -15.83 9.65 -3.54
N GLU A 316 -15.64 10.85 -2.98
CA GLU A 316 -16.01 11.15 -1.60
C GLU A 316 -17.54 11.15 -1.42
N ILE A 317 -18.29 11.66 -2.40
CA ILE A 317 -19.76 11.58 -2.40
C ILE A 317 -20.20 10.12 -2.39
N TYR A 318 -19.63 9.29 -3.26
CA TYR A 318 -19.96 7.85 -3.30
C TYR A 318 -19.64 7.17 -1.96
N MET A 319 -18.46 7.44 -1.40
CA MET A 319 -18.05 6.86 -0.12
C MET A 319 -18.88 7.35 1.07
N ALA A 320 -19.52 8.52 0.99
CA ALA A 320 -20.42 9.01 2.03
C ALA A 320 -21.82 8.35 1.97
N LEU A 321 -22.15 7.68 0.86
CA LEU A 321 -23.42 6.97 0.66
C LEU A 321 -23.36 5.49 1.06
N VAL A 322 -22.16 4.92 1.22
CA VAL A 322 -21.89 3.51 1.58
C VAL A 322 -21.58 3.41 3.06
#